data_AF-A0A452IZQ2-F1
#
_entry.id   AF-A0A452IZQ2-F1
#
_cell.length_a   1.000
_cell.length_b   1.000
_cell.length_c   1.000
_cell.angle_alpha   90.00
_cell.angle_beta   90.00
_cell.angle_gamma   90.00
#
_symmetry.space_group_name_H-M   'P 1'
#
loop_
_entity.id
_entity.type
_entity.pdbx_description
1 polymer ?
#
loop_
_entity_poly.entity_id
_entity_poly.type
_entity_poly.pdbx_seq_one_letter_code
_entity_poly.pdbx_strand_id
1 'polypeptide(L)'
;FFGKGYGKNEEPIRGYMLTYIIAVGFILIAELNTIAPIISNFFLCSYALINFSCFHASITNSPGWRPSFRYYSKWAALFGAVISVVIMFLLTWWAALIAIGIIVFLLGYVLYKKPEVNWGSSVQAGSYNLALNYSVGLNEVNEHIKNYRPQCLVLTGPPNFRPALVDFVGTFTKNLSLMICGNVLIGPCKQKMSESRLTSNGHIKWLTKRKIKAFYTDVVADDLRSGVKTLMQASGLGKMKPNILVIGYKKNWQTAHPRMVEEYTGILHDAFDFKYGICLMRMKEGLNVSRMLQAHSKCLLRPHLQALHQLRLW
;
A
#
# COMPACT_ATOMS: atom_id res chain seq x y z
N PHE A 1 4.68 -7.46 -27.37
CA PHE A 1 4.42 -8.01 -28.71
C PHE A 1 4.68 -6.99 -29.81
N PHE A 2 4.01 -5.82 -29.82
CA PHE A 2 4.22 -4.77 -30.83
C PHE A 2 5.47 -3.91 -30.61
N GLY A 3 5.98 -3.79 -29.38
CA GLY A 3 7.21 -3.03 -29.07
C GLY A 3 8.53 -3.79 -29.27
N LYS A 4 8.54 -4.90 -30.02
CA LYS A 4 9.80 -5.61 -30.32
C LYS A 4 10.49 -4.87 -31.47
N GLY A 5 11.61 -4.22 -31.18
CA GLY A 5 12.45 -3.56 -32.19
C GLY A 5 13.20 -4.55 -33.07
N TYR A 6 13.40 -4.19 -34.33
CA TYR A 6 14.14 -4.96 -35.31
C TYR A 6 15.18 -4.07 -36.00
N GLY A 7 16.32 -4.65 -36.38
CA GLY A 7 17.41 -3.93 -37.04
C GLY A 7 18.24 -3.07 -36.10
N LYS A 8 19.12 -2.23 -36.68
CA LYS A 8 20.10 -1.40 -35.96
C LYS A 8 19.47 -0.24 -35.19
N ASN A 9 18.30 0.22 -35.63
CA ASN A 9 17.58 1.37 -35.06
C ASN A 9 16.40 0.95 -34.17
N GLU A 10 16.27 -0.34 -33.83
CA GLU A 10 15.17 -0.89 -33.01
C GLU A 10 13.77 -0.56 -33.55
N GLU A 11 13.59 -0.65 -34.87
CA GLU A 11 12.36 -0.25 -35.53
C GLU A 11 11.20 -1.22 -35.22
N PRO A 12 10.01 -0.73 -34.81
CA PRO A 12 8.89 -1.58 -34.46
C PRO A 12 8.12 -2.03 -35.72
N ILE A 13 8.70 -2.94 -36.51
CA ILE A 13 8.12 -3.42 -37.79
C ILE A 13 6.69 -3.93 -37.63
N ARG A 14 6.40 -4.65 -36.52
CA ARG A 14 5.05 -5.16 -36.23
C ARG A 14 4.04 -4.03 -35.96
N GLY A 15 4.50 -2.91 -35.39
CA GLY A 15 3.70 -1.71 -35.21
C GLY A 15 3.40 -1.05 -36.55
N TYR A 16 4.39 -0.93 -37.44
CA TYR A 16 4.19 -0.40 -38.79
C TYR A 16 3.18 -1.22 -39.61
N MET A 17 3.27 -2.55 -39.54
CA MET A 17 2.31 -3.43 -40.20
C MET A 17 0.88 -3.23 -39.68
N LEU A 18 0.70 -3.06 -38.36
CA LEU A 18 -0.61 -2.77 -37.78
C LEU A 18 -1.15 -1.42 -38.27
N THR A 19 -0.33 -0.36 -38.26
CA THR A 19 -0.75 0.96 -38.76
C THR A 19 -1.08 0.94 -40.24
N TYR A 20 -0.33 0.17 -41.04
CA TYR A 20 -0.58 0.02 -42.47
C TYR A 20 -1.95 -0.63 -42.73
N ILE A 21 -2.27 -1.72 -42.04
CA ILE A 21 -3.58 -2.39 -42.18
C ILE A 21 -4.73 -1.46 -41.80
N ILE A 22 -4.58 -0.71 -40.70
CA ILE A 22 -5.60 0.26 -40.25
C ILE A 22 -5.77 1.38 -41.30
N ALA A 23 -4.67 1.94 -41.81
CA ALA A 23 -4.70 3.00 -42.80
C ALA A 23 -5.34 2.54 -44.12
N VAL A 24 -4.99 1.36 -44.62
CA VAL A 24 -5.63 0.77 -45.82
C VAL A 24 -7.13 0.60 -45.59
N GLY A 25 -7.56 0.15 -44.40
CA GLY A 25 -8.98 0.04 -44.06
C GLY A 25 -9.75 1.37 -44.20
N PHE A 26 -9.17 2.49 -43.78
CA PHE A 26 -9.78 3.81 -43.96
C PHE A 26 -9.72 4.32 -45.41
N ILE A 27 -8.64 4.03 -46.15
CA ILE A 27 -8.51 4.42 -47.56
C ILE A 27 -9.59 3.74 -48.42
N LEU A 28 -9.92 2.48 -48.12
CA LEU A 28 -10.95 1.71 -48.85
C LEU A 28 -12.36 2.31 -48.76
N ILE A 29 -12.65 3.13 -47.74
CA ILE A 29 -13.94 3.84 -47.62
C ILE A 29 -14.10 4.86 -48.76
N ALA A 30 -12.99 5.42 -49.26
CA ALA A 30 -12.94 6.36 -50.39
C ALA A 30 -13.85 7.61 -50.26
N GLU A 31 -14.34 7.92 -49.06
CA GLU A 31 -15.23 9.04 -48.80
C GLU A 31 -14.70 9.93 -47.67
N LEU A 32 -14.12 11.07 -48.05
CA LEU A 32 -13.48 11.98 -47.11
C LEU A 32 -14.45 12.54 -46.06
N ASN A 33 -15.70 12.81 -46.45
CA ASN A 33 -16.73 13.38 -45.57
C ASN A 33 -17.14 12.44 -44.43
N THR A 34 -17.03 11.13 -44.65
CA THR A 34 -17.31 10.10 -43.64
C THR A 34 -16.11 9.90 -42.72
N ILE A 35 -14.89 10.01 -43.25
CA ILE A 35 -13.64 9.81 -42.50
C ILE A 35 -13.33 11.01 -41.58
N ALA A 36 -13.58 12.24 -42.04
CA ALA A 36 -13.18 13.45 -41.31
C ALA A 36 -13.77 13.54 -39.88
N PRO A 37 -15.08 13.34 -39.65
CA PRO A 37 -15.65 13.37 -38.30
C PRO A 37 -15.09 12.29 -37.36
N ILE A 38 -14.75 11.11 -37.90
CA ILE A 38 -14.17 10.00 -37.12
C ILE A 38 -12.78 10.39 -36.61
N ILE A 39 -11.93 10.91 -37.49
CA ILE A 39 -10.57 11.37 -37.13
C ILE A 39 -10.65 12.53 -36.15
N SER A 40 -11.52 13.52 -36.40
CA SER A 40 -11.74 14.66 -35.50
C SER A 40 -12.14 14.21 -34.09
N ASN A 41 -13.00 13.21 -33.95
CA ASN A 41 -13.37 12.67 -32.64
C ASN A 41 -12.19 12.02 -31.90
N PHE A 42 -11.32 11.26 -32.59
CA PHE A 42 -10.13 10.70 -31.96
C PHE A 42 -9.16 11.79 -31.48
N PHE A 43 -8.98 12.87 -32.25
CA PHE A 43 -8.16 14.00 -31.82
C PHE A 43 -8.79 14.76 -30.64
N LEU A 44 -10.09 15.07 -30.72
CA LEU A 44 -10.82 15.72 -29.61
C LEU A 44 -10.78 14.88 -28.32
N CYS A 45 -10.87 13.56 -28.44
CA CYS A 45 -10.69 12.64 -27.34
C CYS A 45 -9.30 12.76 -26.70
N SER A 46 -8.23 12.77 -27.50
CA SER A 46 -6.87 12.95 -26.97
C SER A 46 -6.67 14.32 -26.31
N TYR A 47 -7.22 15.40 -26.89
CA TYR A 47 -7.21 16.73 -26.27
C TYR A 47 -7.99 16.77 -24.96
N ALA A 48 -9.15 16.12 -24.89
CA ALA A 48 -9.94 16.02 -23.67
C ALA A 48 -9.16 15.29 -22.57
N LEU A 49 -8.52 14.16 -22.90
CA LEU A 49 -7.73 13.36 -21.96
C LEU A 49 -6.50 14.10 -21.45
N ILE A 50 -5.77 14.81 -22.32
CA ILE A 50 -4.59 15.59 -21.93
C ILE A 50 -5.02 16.72 -20.99
N ASN A 51 -6.04 17.50 -21.38
CA ASN A 51 -6.55 18.61 -20.58
C ASN A 51 -7.09 18.14 -19.21
N PHE A 52 -7.85 17.04 -19.18
CA PHE A 52 -8.34 16.45 -17.95
C PHE A 52 -7.21 15.92 -17.08
N SER A 53 -6.18 15.28 -17.66
CA SER A 53 -5.01 14.78 -16.92
C SER A 53 -4.23 15.92 -16.25
N CYS A 54 -4.02 17.02 -16.96
CA CYS A 54 -3.39 18.24 -16.42
C CYS A 54 -4.22 18.84 -15.28
N PHE A 55 -5.55 18.91 -15.42
CA PHE A 55 -6.44 19.38 -14.37
C PHE A 55 -6.40 18.45 -13.13
N HIS A 56 -6.52 17.14 -13.34
CA HIS A 56 -6.52 16.14 -12.29
C HIS A 56 -5.18 16.10 -11.53
N ALA A 57 -4.05 16.20 -12.22
CA ALA A 57 -2.73 16.27 -11.59
C ALA A 57 -2.55 17.54 -10.73
N SER A 58 -3.09 18.68 -11.20
CA SER A 58 -3.10 19.94 -10.45
C SER A 58 -3.97 19.91 -9.21
N ILE A 59 -5.18 19.34 -9.28
CA ILE A 59 -6.10 19.32 -8.14
C ILE A 59 -5.66 18.32 -7.06
N THR A 60 -5.03 17.22 -7.46
CA THR A 60 -4.52 16.19 -6.54
C THR A 60 -3.17 16.54 -5.90
N ASN A 61 -2.58 17.69 -6.27
CA ASN A 61 -1.25 18.12 -5.85
C ASN A 61 -0.21 16.99 -6.00
N SER A 62 -0.18 16.38 -7.21
CA SER A 62 0.78 15.32 -7.52
C SER A 62 2.22 15.84 -7.40
N PRO A 63 3.14 15.20 -6.64
CA PRO A 63 4.48 15.71 -6.37
C PRO A 63 5.32 16.05 -7.61
N GLY A 64 5.14 15.28 -8.69
CA GLY A 64 5.84 15.48 -9.96
C GLY A 64 5.21 16.52 -10.88
N TRP A 65 4.03 17.05 -10.54
CA TRP A 65 3.33 18.04 -11.36
C TRP A 65 3.61 19.45 -10.85
N ARG A 66 4.52 20.15 -11.54
CA ARG A 66 4.93 21.54 -11.23
C ARG A 66 4.97 22.39 -12.50
N PRO A 67 3.81 22.75 -13.08
CA PRO A 67 3.77 23.56 -14.28
C PRO A 67 4.37 24.94 -13.99
N SER A 68 5.54 25.23 -14.57
CA SER A 68 6.23 26.52 -14.43
C SER A 68 5.76 27.58 -15.43
N PHE A 69 4.82 27.22 -16.33
CA PHE A 69 4.36 28.10 -17.38
C PHE A 69 3.41 29.17 -16.84
N ARG A 70 3.69 30.44 -17.15
CA ARG A 70 3.00 31.61 -16.57
C ARG A 70 1.49 31.65 -16.81
N TYR A 71 1.02 31.20 -17.98
CA TYR A 71 -0.41 31.24 -18.34
C TYR A 71 -1.14 29.92 -18.11
N TYR A 72 -0.50 28.97 -17.42
CA TYR A 72 -1.16 27.73 -17.06
C TYR A 72 -2.19 27.97 -15.94
N SER A 73 -3.44 27.58 -16.18
CA SER A 73 -4.49 27.56 -15.16
C SER A 73 -5.18 26.21 -15.15
N LYS A 74 -5.34 25.61 -13.97
CA LYS A 74 -6.06 24.32 -13.81
C LYS A 74 -7.51 24.42 -14.33
N TRP A 75 -8.16 25.56 -14.13
CA TRP A 75 -9.53 25.79 -14.58
C TRP A 75 -9.63 25.94 -16.09
N ALA A 76 -8.62 26.53 -16.74
CA ALA A 76 -8.54 26.57 -18.20
C ALA A 76 -8.37 25.17 -18.80
N ALA A 77 -7.58 24.30 -18.15
CA ALA A 77 -7.46 22.90 -18.56
C ALA A 77 -8.79 22.15 -18.40
N LEU A 78 -9.52 22.34 -17.30
CA LEU A 78 -10.86 21.75 -17.15
C LEU A 78 -11.83 22.24 -18.24
N PHE A 79 -11.84 23.54 -18.50
CA PHE A 79 -12.65 24.15 -19.55
C PHE A 79 -12.33 23.57 -20.93
N GLY A 80 -11.04 23.44 -21.27
CA GLY A 80 -10.60 22.80 -22.52
C GLY A 80 -11.09 21.35 -22.62
N ALA A 81 -11.02 20.57 -21.54
CA ALA A 81 -11.52 19.19 -21.54
C ALA A 81 -13.04 19.13 -21.78
N VAL A 82 -13.82 19.98 -21.09
CA VAL A 82 -15.28 20.03 -21.24
C VAL A 82 -15.66 20.44 -22.65
N ILE A 83 -15.04 21.48 -23.21
CA ILE A 83 -15.30 21.92 -24.59
C ILE A 83 -14.99 20.80 -25.58
N SER A 84 -13.84 20.12 -25.44
CA SER A 84 -13.50 19.03 -26.35
C SER A 84 -14.54 17.91 -26.33
N VAL A 85 -15.08 17.56 -25.15
CA VAL A 85 -16.16 16.56 -25.03
C VAL A 85 -17.46 17.08 -25.65
N VAL A 86 -17.84 18.34 -25.41
CA VAL A 86 -19.05 18.93 -26.00
C VAL A 86 -18.98 18.93 -27.53
N ILE A 87 -17.86 19.37 -28.10
CA ILE A 87 -17.66 19.36 -29.56
C ILE A 87 -17.70 17.93 -30.11
N MET A 88 -17.14 16.95 -29.39
CA MET A 88 -17.19 15.54 -29.79
C MET A 88 -18.64 15.03 -29.91
N PHE A 89 -19.53 15.41 -28.97
CA PHE A 89 -20.96 15.09 -29.06
C PHE A 89 -21.68 15.84 -30.20
N LEU A 90 -21.32 17.09 -30.46
CA LEU A 90 -21.90 17.91 -31.53
C LEU A 90 -21.54 17.39 -32.93
N LEU A 91 -20.34 16.83 -33.12
CA LEU A 91 -19.93 16.25 -34.40
C LEU A 91 -20.65 14.93 -34.66
N THR A 92 -20.46 13.93 -33.80
CA THR A 92 -21.08 12.59 -33.97
C THR A 92 -21.30 11.92 -32.60
N TRP A 93 -22.52 12.01 -32.08
CA TRP A 93 -22.88 11.53 -30.75
C TRP A 93 -22.61 10.03 -30.52
N TRP A 94 -22.87 9.17 -31.51
CA TRP A 94 -22.68 7.73 -31.39
C TRP A 94 -21.20 7.35 -31.30
N ALA A 95 -20.35 7.97 -32.12
CA ALA A 95 -18.91 7.77 -32.07
C ALA A 95 -18.29 8.33 -30.77
N ALA A 96 -18.83 9.45 -30.26
CA ALA A 96 -18.44 10.01 -28.97
C ALA A 96 -18.70 9.02 -27.82
N LEU A 97 -19.88 8.37 -27.79
CA LEU A 97 -20.21 7.33 -26.79
C LEU A 97 -19.26 6.14 -26.87
N ILE A 98 -18.95 5.66 -28.08
CA ILE A 98 -18.00 4.55 -28.28
C ILE A 98 -16.62 4.94 -27.75
N ALA A 99 -16.11 6.13 -28.09
CA ALA A 99 -14.80 6.60 -27.63
C ALA A 99 -14.73 6.69 -26.10
N ILE A 100 -15.75 7.28 -25.46
CA ILE A 100 -15.83 7.35 -24.00
C ILE A 100 -15.89 5.95 -23.38
N GLY A 101 -16.68 5.04 -23.95
CA GLY A 101 -16.77 3.64 -23.51
C GLY A 101 -15.42 2.92 -23.55
N ILE A 102 -14.65 3.09 -24.64
CA ILE A 102 -13.30 2.53 -24.77
C ILE A 102 -12.36 3.11 -23.71
N ILE A 103 -12.39 4.43 -23.47
CA ILE A 103 -11.57 5.08 -22.44
C ILE A 103 -11.89 4.53 -21.06
N VAL A 104 -13.18 4.48 -20.69
CA VAL A 104 -13.62 3.97 -19.39
C VAL A 104 -13.22 2.51 -19.22
N PHE A 105 -13.36 1.70 -20.26
CA PHE A 105 -12.91 0.31 -20.26
C PHE A 105 -11.39 0.19 -20.07
N LEU A 106 -10.60 0.97 -20.81
CA LEU A 106 -9.14 0.97 -20.70
C LEU A 106 -8.67 1.45 -19.32
N LEU A 107 -9.27 2.52 -18.79
CA LEU A 107 -9.01 3.01 -17.44
C LEU A 107 -9.37 1.96 -16.39
N GLY A 108 -10.55 1.33 -16.51
CA GLY A 108 -10.98 0.24 -15.64
C GLY A 108 -10.01 -0.95 -15.69
N TYR A 109 -9.56 -1.32 -16.88
CA TYR A 109 -8.57 -2.38 -17.07
C TYR A 109 -7.23 -2.06 -16.38
N VAL A 110 -6.70 -0.84 -16.55
CA VAL A 110 -5.45 -0.40 -15.90
C VAL A 110 -5.61 -0.38 -14.38
N LEU A 111 -6.73 0.14 -13.87
CA LEU A 111 -7.03 0.19 -12.44
C LEU A 111 -7.20 -1.20 -11.82
N TYR A 112 -7.71 -2.18 -12.57
CA TYR A 112 -7.84 -3.56 -12.13
C TYR A 112 -6.49 -4.29 -12.10
N LYS A 113 -5.71 -4.20 -13.19
CA LYS A 113 -4.43 -4.89 -13.33
C LYS A 113 -3.35 -4.34 -12.39
N LYS A 114 -3.45 -3.06 -11.98
CA LYS A 114 -2.45 -2.32 -11.17
C LYS A 114 -1.01 -2.72 -11.51
N PRO A 115 -0.57 -2.53 -12.78
CA PRO A 115 0.77 -2.91 -13.17
C PRO A 115 1.79 -2.18 -12.30
N GLU A 116 2.84 -2.89 -11.87
CA GLU A 116 3.97 -2.28 -11.19
C GLU A 116 4.71 -1.39 -12.20
N VAL A 117 4.50 -0.08 -12.08
CA VAL A 117 5.06 0.93 -12.98
C VAL A 117 6.01 1.83 -12.21
N ASN A 118 7.12 2.21 -12.86
CA ASN A 118 8.17 3.02 -12.25
C ASN A 118 7.81 4.52 -12.16
N TRP A 119 6.72 4.94 -12.81
CA TRP A 119 6.19 6.30 -12.72
C TRP A 119 5.11 6.38 -11.63
N GLY A 120 5.24 7.38 -10.74
CA GLY A 120 4.29 7.60 -9.66
C GLY A 120 2.87 7.88 -10.16
N SER A 121 1.86 7.44 -9.41
CA SER A 121 0.45 7.67 -9.75
C SER A 121 -0.10 8.92 -9.06
N SER A 122 -0.82 9.78 -9.79
CA SER A 122 -1.54 10.92 -9.19
C SER A 122 -2.60 10.48 -8.16
N VAL A 123 -3.15 9.27 -8.30
CA VAL A 123 -4.11 8.70 -7.35
C VAL A 123 -3.44 8.35 -6.01
N GLN A 124 -2.21 7.84 -6.06
CA GLN A 124 -1.41 7.58 -4.85
C GLN A 124 -1.06 8.90 -4.14
N ALA A 125 -0.68 9.92 -4.90
CA ALA A 125 -0.41 11.25 -4.38
C ALA A 125 -1.65 11.87 -3.70
N GLY A 126 -2.81 11.80 -4.37
CA GLY A 126 -4.07 12.28 -3.80
C GLY A 126 -4.46 11.54 -2.51
N SER A 127 -4.28 10.22 -2.48
CA SER A 127 -4.56 9.40 -1.28
C SER A 127 -3.67 9.79 -0.10
N TYR A 128 -2.39 10.08 -0.35
CA TYR A 128 -1.46 10.54 0.68
C TYR A 128 -1.85 11.91 1.23
N ASN A 129 -2.11 12.88 0.33
CA ASN A 129 -2.55 14.22 0.73
C ASN A 129 -3.85 14.18 1.55
N LEU A 130 -4.80 13.33 1.14
CA LEU A 130 -6.05 13.13 1.86
C LEU A 130 -5.81 12.55 3.26
N ALA A 131 -4.98 11.51 3.38
CA ALA A 131 -4.63 10.90 4.66
C ALA A 131 -3.92 11.89 5.60
N LEU A 132 -3.01 12.72 5.07
CA LEU A 132 -2.30 13.75 5.82
C LEU A 132 -3.27 14.82 6.32
N ASN A 133 -4.09 15.39 5.44
CA ASN A 133 -5.04 16.45 5.80
C ASN A 133 -6.05 15.97 6.84
N TYR A 134 -6.57 14.74 6.72
CA TYR A 134 -7.44 14.18 7.75
C TYR A 134 -6.70 13.93 9.06
N SER A 135 -5.45 13.44 9.02
CA SER A 135 -4.66 13.21 10.23
C SER A 135 -4.34 14.51 10.97
N VAL A 136 -4.04 15.59 10.23
CA VAL A 136 -3.80 16.92 10.80
C VAL A 136 -5.10 17.52 11.33
N GLY A 137 -6.22 17.38 10.62
CA GLY A 137 -7.54 17.85 11.06
C GLY A 137 -8.00 17.25 12.39
N LEU A 138 -7.55 16.03 12.73
CA LEU A 138 -7.81 15.44 14.05
C LEU A 138 -7.20 16.26 15.20
N ASN A 139 -6.15 17.06 14.96
CA ASN A 139 -5.54 17.88 16.01
C ASN A 139 -6.49 18.98 16.53
N GLU A 140 -7.41 19.48 15.70
CA GLU A 140 -8.37 20.52 16.07
C GLU A 140 -9.58 19.99 16.86
N VAL A 141 -9.87 18.69 16.77
CA VAL A 141 -11.06 18.08 17.39
C VAL A 141 -10.84 17.83 18.88
N ASN A 142 -11.64 18.44 19.75
CA ASN A 142 -11.55 18.20 21.19
C ASN A 142 -11.86 16.74 21.56
N GLU A 143 -11.11 16.20 22.53
CA GLU A 143 -11.35 14.85 23.03
C GLU A 143 -12.61 14.83 23.91
N HIS A 144 -13.55 13.92 23.60
CA HIS A 144 -14.75 13.71 24.41
C HIS A 144 -14.84 12.23 24.78
N ILE A 145 -15.17 11.95 26.04
CA ILE A 145 -15.31 10.59 26.61
C ILE A 145 -16.20 9.67 25.74
N LYS A 146 -17.28 10.19 25.14
CA LYS A 146 -18.19 9.42 24.27
C LYS A 146 -17.56 8.96 22.96
N ASN A 147 -16.50 9.63 22.52
CA ASN A 147 -15.78 9.34 21.28
C ASN A 147 -14.47 8.58 21.54
N TYR A 148 -14.28 8.03 22.75
CA TYR A 148 -13.10 7.24 23.07
C TYR A 148 -12.96 6.05 22.11
N ARG A 149 -11.75 5.86 21.56
CA ARG A 149 -11.40 4.72 20.72
C ARG A 149 -10.21 3.97 21.33
N PRO A 150 -10.27 2.63 21.47
CA PRO A 150 -9.14 1.84 21.95
C PRO A 150 -8.08 1.74 20.86
N GLN A 151 -6.99 2.50 20.99
CA GLN A 151 -5.86 2.51 20.06
C GLN A 151 -4.75 1.62 20.64
N CYS A 152 -4.53 0.47 20.02
CA CYS A 152 -3.72 -0.59 20.64
C CYS A 152 -2.32 -0.67 20.02
N LEU A 153 -1.30 -0.62 20.88
CA LEU A 153 0.06 -1.07 20.58
C LEU A 153 0.21 -2.51 21.07
N VAL A 154 0.36 -3.45 20.14
CA VAL A 154 0.41 -4.88 20.43
C VAL A 154 1.84 -5.37 20.30
N LEU A 155 2.42 -5.88 21.39
CA LEU A 155 3.76 -6.45 21.40
C LEU A 155 3.75 -7.89 20.88
N THR A 156 3.59 -8.00 19.56
CA THR A 156 3.50 -9.28 18.84
C THR A 156 4.88 -9.90 18.62
N GLY A 157 5.92 -9.08 18.54
CA GLY A 157 7.13 -9.46 17.81
C GLY A 157 6.78 -9.62 16.32
N PRO A 158 7.39 -10.58 15.60
CA PRO A 158 6.90 -10.97 14.28
C PRO A 158 5.42 -11.41 14.37
N PRO A 159 4.49 -10.80 13.62
CA PRO A 159 3.05 -11.04 13.78
C PRO A 159 2.64 -12.48 13.48
N ASN A 160 3.40 -13.18 12.63
CA ASN A 160 3.24 -14.59 12.31
C ASN A 160 3.55 -15.53 13.49
N PHE A 161 4.34 -15.10 14.48
CA PHE A 161 4.72 -15.95 15.63
C PHE A 161 3.66 -15.97 16.72
N ARG A 162 2.82 -14.93 16.82
CA ARG A 162 1.76 -14.82 17.83
C ARG A 162 0.41 -14.46 17.20
N PRO A 163 -0.12 -15.27 16.27
CA PRO A 163 -1.35 -14.93 15.54
C PRO A 163 -2.55 -14.76 16.47
N ALA A 164 -2.66 -15.57 17.53
CA ALA A 164 -3.77 -15.47 18.49
C ALA A 164 -3.85 -14.10 19.17
N LEU A 165 -2.71 -13.46 19.44
CA LEU A 165 -2.66 -12.12 20.03
C LEU A 165 -3.17 -11.07 19.02
N VAL A 166 -2.76 -11.20 17.76
CA VAL A 166 -3.20 -10.32 16.66
C VAL A 166 -4.70 -10.48 16.43
N ASP A 167 -5.19 -11.71 16.35
CA ASP A 167 -6.60 -12.02 16.06
C ASP A 167 -7.50 -11.57 17.23
N PHE A 168 -7.06 -11.74 18.48
CA PHE A 168 -7.77 -11.24 19.66
C PHE A 168 -7.92 -9.71 19.64
N VAL A 169 -6.83 -8.98 19.39
CA VAL A 169 -6.88 -7.51 19.31
C VAL A 169 -7.67 -7.03 18.10
N GLY A 170 -7.55 -7.72 16.97
CA GLY A 170 -8.34 -7.46 15.77
C GLY A 170 -9.85 -7.57 16.02
N THR A 171 -10.26 -8.47 16.92
CA THR A 171 -11.69 -8.71 17.23
C THR A 171 -12.36 -7.51 17.88
N PHE A 172 -11.69 -6.81 18.80
CA PHE A 172 -12.29 -5.65 19.50
C PHE A 172 -11.96 -4.31 18.84
N THR A 173 -10.84 -4.20 18.12
CA THR A 173 -10.55 -3.00 17.31
C THR A 173 -11.43 -2.91 16.05
N LYS A 174 -11.97 -4.04 15.58
CA LYS A 174 -12.95 -4.16 14.47
C LYS A 174 -12.61 -3.35 13.22
N ASN A 175 -11.33 -3.12 12.93
CA ASN A 175 -10.87 -2.26 11.83
C ASN A 175 -11.36 -0.80 11.91
N LEU A 176 -11.84 -0.35 13.06
CA LEU A 176 -12.35 1.00 13.36
C LEU A 176 -11.38 1.81 14.23
N SER A 177 -10.52 1.13 14.97
CA SER A 177 -9.51 1.74 15.84
C SER A 177 -8.10 1.42 15.36
N LEU A 178 -7.15 2.26 15.75
CA LEU A 178 -5.74 2.08 15.43
C LEU A 178 -5.21 0.81 16.11
N MET A 179 -4.56 -0.05 15.32
CA MET A 179 -3.83 -1.20 15.81
C MET A 179 -2.41 -1.16 15.23
N ILE A 180 -1.41 -1.17 16.09
CA ILE A 180 0.01 -1.19 15.72
C ILE A 180 0.61 -2.48 16.27
N CYS A 181 1.18 -3.32 15.40
CA CYS A 181 1.97 -4.49 15.77
C CYS A 181 3.42 -4.05 15.96
N GLY A 182 3.86 -4.00 17.22
CA GLY A 182 5.22 -3.65 17.62
C GLY A 182 6.14 -4.87 17.67
N ASN A 183 7.31 -4.74 17.06
CA ASN A 183 8.39 -5.72 17.16
C ASN A 183 9.68 -5.06 17.66
N VAL A 184 10.31 -5.66 18.67
CA VAL A 184 11.61 -5.18 19.19
C VAL A 184 12.67 -6.18 18.77
N LEU A 185 13.59 -5.73 17.92
CA LEU A 185 14.72 -6.50 17.45
C LEU A 185 15.92 -6.24 18.36
N ILE A 186 16.31 -7.25 19.12
CA ILE A 186 17.44 -7.17 20.04
C ILE A 186 18.74 -7.47 19.27
N GLY A 187 19.71 -6.56 19.35
CA GLY A 187 21.06 -6.76 18.81
C GLY A 187 21.61 -5.56 18.01
N PRO A 188 22.78 -5.74 17.37
CA PRO A 188 23.51 -4.64 16.73
C PRO A 188 22.72 -4.00 15.58
N CYS A 189 22.58 -2.67 15.66
CA CYS A 189 21.71 -1.86 14.79
C CYS A 189 21.95 -2.11 13.29
N LYS A 190 23.21 -2.11 12.84
CA LYS A 190 23.55 -2.22 11.40
C LYS A 190 23.04 -3.52 10.75
N GLN A 191 23.12 -4.64 11.46
CA GLN A 191 22.67 -5.95 10.97
C GLN A 191 21.16 -6.11 11.09
N LYS A 192 20.58 -5.70 12.23
CA LYS A 192 19.14 -5.89 12.47
C LYS A 192 18.28 -4.94 11.64
N MET A 193 18.78 -3.76 11.29
CA MET A 193 18.05 -2.82 10.43
C MET A 193 17.96 -3.29 8.97
N SER A 194 18.98 -4.00 8.44
CA SER A 194 18.86 -4.60 7.10
C SER A 194 17.91 -5.79 7.08
N GLU A 195 17.95 -6.65 8.10
CA GLU A 195 17.02 -7.79 8.28
C GLU A 195 15.56 -7.30 8.44
N SER A 196 15.34 -6.26 9.24
CA SER A 196 14.07 -5.56 9.41
C SER A 196 13.49 -5.13 8.07
N ARG A 197 14.23 -4.32 7.28
CA ARG A 197 13.75 -3.80 5.99
C ARG A 197 13.30 -4.90 5.01
N LEU A 198 13.98 -6.04 5.02
CA LEU A 198 13.63 -7.19 4.17
C LEU A 198 12.36 -7.91 4.65
N THR A 199 12.17 -8.02 5.97
CA THR A 199 11.09 -8.81 6.58
C THR A 199 9.81 -8.01 6.81
N SER A 200 9.88 -6.69 7.02
CA SER A 200 8.74 -5.81 7.29
C SER A 200 7.65 -5.89 6.21
N ASN A 201 8.05 -5.89 4.94
CA ASN A 201 7.11 -6.04 3.83
C ASN A 201 6.39 -7.40 3.86
N GLY A 202 7.06 -8.47 4.28
CA GLY A 202 6.45 -9.79 4.46
C GLY A 202 5.42 -9.81 5.58
N HIS A 203 5.70 -9.13 6.70
CA HIS A 203 4.79 -9.01 7.83
C HIS A 203 3.54 -8.21 7.49
N ILE A 204 3.68 -7.09 6.77
CA ILE A 204 2.53 -6.31 6.27
C ILE A 204 1.68 -7.14 5.31
N LYS A 205 2.30 -7.86 4.37
CA LYS A 205 1.59 -8.77 3.45
C LYS A 205 0.82 -9.86 4.20
N TRP A 206 1.38 -10.41 5.28
CA TRP A 206 0.70 -11.40 6.13
C TRP A 206 -0.55 -10.82 6.81
N LEU A 207 -0.48 -9.61 7.36
CA LEU A 207 -1.62 -8.90 7.97
C LEU A 207 -2.72 -8.63 6.94
N THR A 208 -2.33 -8.12 5.75
CA THR A 208 -3.26 -7.85 4.65
C THR A 208 -3.96 -9.13 4.16
N LYS A 209 -3.24 -10.25 4.04
CA LYS A 209 -3.81 -11.54 3.65
C LYS A 209 -4.88 -12.03 4.63
N ARG A 210 -4.72 -11.74 5.92
CA ARG A 210 -5.69 -12.05 6.98
C ARG A 210 -6.80 -11.02 7.15
N LYS A 211 -6.82 -9.96 6.33
CA LYS A 211 -7.79 -8.85 6.39
C LYS A 211 -7.80 -8.10 7.75
N ILE A 212 -6.66 -8.04 8.41
CA ILE A 212 -6.49 -7.31 9.67
C ILE A 212 -5.93 -5.92 9.35
N LYS A 213 -6.67 -4.84 9.67
CA LYS A 213 -6.19 -3.47 9.49
C LYS A 213 -5.28 -3.09 10.65
N ALA A 214 -4.00 -3.43 10.53
CA ALA A 214 -2.96 -3.05 11.48
C ALA A 214 -1.73 -2.51 10.78
N PHE A 215 -1.06 -1.53 11.42
CA PHE A 215 0.27 -1.10 11.03
C PHE A 215 1.31 -2.02 11.68
N TYR A 216 2.48 -2.13 11.06
CA TYR A 216 3.61 -2.86 11.61
C TYR A 216 4.77 -1.88 11.82
N THR A 217 5.35 -1.90 13.01
CA THR A 217 6.47 -1.04 13.38
C THR A 217 7.48 -1.87 14.15
N ASP A 218 8.73 -1.81 13.70
CA ASP A 218 9.84 -2.44 14.36
C ASP A 218 10.87 -1.44 14.85
N VAL A 219 11.44 -1.73 16.01
CA VAL A 219 12.47 -0.92 16.66
C VAL A 219 13.64 -1.81 17.00
N VAL A 220 14.86 -1.33 16.72
CA VAL A 220 16.09 -2.00 17.11
C VAL A 220 16.56 -1.39 18.43
N ALA A 221 16.83 -2.24 19.43
CA ALA A 221 17.29 -1.82 20.74
C ALA A 221 18.21 -2.88 21.35
N ASP A 222 19.00 -2.47 22.35
CA ASP A 222 19.87 -3.40 23.09
C ASP A 222 19.08 -4.28 24.06
N ASP A 223 18.00 -3.74 24.63
CA ASP A 223 17.13 -4.40 25.60
C ASP A 223 15.65 -4.31 25.19
N LEU A 224 14.85 -5.29 25.64
CA LEU A 224 13.42 -5.32 25.34
C LEU A 224 12.69 -4.10 25.94
N ARG A 225 13.00 -3.76 27.19
CA ARG A 225 12.38 -2.62 27.90
C ARG A 225 12.63 -1.31 27.17
N SER A 226 13.89 -1.03 26.82
CA SER A 226 14.28 0.18 26.08
C SER A 226 13.58 0.26 24.72
N GLY A 227 13.51 -0.84 23.98
CA GLY A 227 12.82 -0.87 22.68
C GLY A 227 11.31 -0.65 22.80
N VAL A 228 10.66 -1.25 23.81
CA VAL A 228 9.23 -1.03 24.07
C VAL A 228 8.98 0.42 24.49
N LYS A 229 9.82 1.00 25.35
CA LYS A 229 9.73 2.41 25.74
C LYS A 229 9.76 3.35 24.53
N THR A 230 10.68 3.12 23.60
CA THR A 230 10.73 3.85 22.32
C THR A 230 9.45 3.66 21.52
N LEU A 231 8.92 2.44 21.42
CA LEU A 231 7.63 2.21 20.73
C LEU A 231 6.48 2.96 21.40
N MET A 232 6.40 2.99 22.73
CA MET A 232 5.32 3.70 23.44
C MET A 232 5.37 5.21 23.25
N GLN A 233 6.57 5.78 23.13
CA GLN A 233 6.74 7.23 23.00
C GLN A 233 6.65 7.70 21.54
N ALA A 234 7.15 6.90 20.58
CA ALA A 234 7.31 7.32 19.19
C ALA A 234 6.31 6.69 18.22
N SER A 235 5.47 5.74 18.64
CA SER A 235 4.46 5.15 17.74
C SER A 235 3.26 6.06 17.55
N GLY A 236 2.86 6.24 16.28
CA GLY A 236 1.67 7.02 15.90
C GLY A 236 2.00 8.37 15.26
N LEU A 237 0.95 9.11 14.90
CA LEU A 237 1.04 10.45 14.28
C LEU A 237 -0.04 11.37 14.84
N GLY A 238 0.35 12.46 15.51
CA GLY A 238 -0.59 13.41 16.12
C GLY A 238 -1.52 12.73 17.14
N LYS A 239 -2.84 12.85 16.95
CA LYS A 239 -3.84 12.16 17.79
C LYS A 239 -4.06 10.68 17.44
N MET A 240 -3.51 10.20 16.32
CA MET A 240 -3.52 8.78 15.94
C MET A 240 -2.33 8.07 16.60
N LYS A 241 -2.37 7.96 17.94
CA LYS A 241 -1.33 7.33 18.75
C LYS A 241 -1.93 6.28 19.71
N PRO A 242 -1.22 5.18 19.98
CA PRO A 242 -1.74 4.14 20.85
C PRO A 242 -1.95 4.67 22.28
N ASN A 243 -2.98 4.16 22.95
CA ASN A 243 -3.33 4.45 24.34
C ASN A 243 -3.47 3.17 25.18
N ILE A 244 -3.47 2.00 24.56
CA ILE A 244 -3.49 0.71 25.22
C ILE A 244 -2.28 -0.10 24.77
N LEU A 245 -1.51 -0.62 25.73
CA LEU A 245 -0.43 -1.56 25.51
C LEU A 245 -0.94 -2.99 25.72
N VAL A 246 -0.86 -3.81 24.68
CA VAL A 246 -1.29 -5.22 24.72
C VAL A 246 -0.06 -6.12 24.68
N ILE A 247 0.11 -6.95 25.72
CA ILE A 247 1.27 -7.84 25.86
C ILE A 247 0.81 -9.28 26.12
N GLY A 248 1.57 -10.23 25.60
CA GLY A 248 1.43 -11.64 25.97
C GLY A 248 2.01 -11.94 27.35
N TYR A 249 1.32 -12.77 28.14
CA TYR A 249 1.81 -13.22 29.43
C TYR A 249 3.06 -14.11 29.29
N LYS A 250 4.13 -13.77 30.02
CA LYS A 250 5.38 -14.54 30.05
C LYS A 250 5.23 -15.78 30.94
N LYS A 251 4.91 -16.93 30.35
CA LYS A 251 4.71 -18.20 31.09
C LYS A 251 6.01 -18.76 31.68
N ASN A 252 7.14 -18.59 31.00
CA ASN A 252 8.43 -19.15 31.39
C ASN A 252 9.21 -18.27 32.36
N TRP A 253 8.54 -17.53 33.25
CA TRP A 253 9.21 -16.59 34.15
C TRP A 253 10.11 -17.27 35.19
N GLN A 254 9.75 -18.47 35.66
CA GLN A 254 10.53 -19.25 36.63
C GLN A 254 11.81 -19.85 36.03
N THR A 255 11.79 -20.16 34.73
CA THR A 255 12.94 -20.78 34.03
C THR A 255 13.76 -19.78 33.21
N ALA A 256 13.24 -18.57 33.03
CA ALA A 256 13.93 -17.50 32.33
C ALA A 256 14.99 -16.86 33.21
N HIS A 257 15.99 -16.26 32.58
CA HIS A 257 16.98 -15.45 33.26
C HIS A 257 16.31 -14.27 34.02
N PRO A 258 16.67 -13.99 35.29
CA PRO A 258 16.01 -12.97 36.13
C PRO A 258 15.90 -11.60 35.47
N ARG A 259 16.95 -11.16 34.76
CA ARG A 259 16.95 -9.90 34.00
C ARG A 259 15.76 -9.75 33.04
N MET A 260 15.35 -10.84 32.36
CA MET A 260 14.20 -10.77 31.45
C MET A 260 12.85 -10.64 32.17
N VAL A 261 12.77 -11.05 33.43
CA VAL A 261 11.58 -10.88 34.25
C VAL A 261 11.51 -9.44 34.75
N GLU A 262 12.64 -8.88 35.19
CA GLU A 262 12.77 -7.47 35.55
C GLU A 262 12.48 -6.54 34.38
N GLU A 263 12.92 -6.87 33.17
CA GLU A 263 12.55 -6.12 31.96
C GLU A 263 11.05 -6.18 31.68
N TYR A 264 10.42 -7.34 31.86
CA TYR A 264 8.98 -7.51 31.64
C TYR A 264 8.14 -6.73 32.65
N THR A 265 8.49 -6.79 33.94
CA THR A 265 7.82 -5.99 34.97
C THR A 265 8.11 -4.51 34.79
N GLY A 266 9.33 -4.15 34.43
CA GLY A 266 9.72 -2.78 34.09
C GLY A 266 8.88 -2.17 32.96
N ILE A 267 8.55 -2.95 31.92
CA ILE A 267 7.64 -2.51 30.85
C ILE A 267 6.24 -2.20 31.38
N LEU A 268 5.73 -2.97 32.35
CA LEU A 268 4.42 -2.71 32.94
C LEU A 268 4.43 -1.40 33.75
N HIS A 269 5.50 -1.16 34.52
CA HIS A 269 5.66 0.09 35.24
C HIS A 269 5.78 1.29 34.29
N ASP A 270 6.65 1.20 33.28
CA ASP A 270 6.81 2.25 32.27
C ASP A 270 5.47 2.55 31.56
N ALA A 271 4.66 1.52 31.32
CA ALA A 271 3.35 1.70 30.68
C ALA A 271 2.36 2.48 31.55
N PHE A 272 2.34 2.22 32.85
CA PHE A 272 1.53 3.02 33.77
C PHE A 272 2.05 4.45 33.90
N ASP A 273 3.37 4.66 33.90
CA ASP A 273 3.98 6.00 33.93
C ASP A 273 3.58 6.83 32.69
N PHE A 274 3.49 6.20 31.52
CA PHE A 274 2.98 6.83 30.29
C PHE A 274 1.46 6.92 30.21
N LYS A 275 0.73 6.53 31.25
CA LYS A 275 -0.75 6.52 31.32
C LYS A 275 -1.39 5.64 30.23
N TYR A 276 -0.74 4.55 29.86
CA TYR A 276 -1.34 3.56 28.97
C TYR A 276 -2.27 2.63 29.74
N GLY A 277 -3.38 2.23 29.10
CA GLY A 277 -4.13 1.05 29.54
C GLY A 277 -3.31 -0.21 29.26
N ILE A 278 -3.28 -1.18 30.16
CA ILE A 278 -2.54 -2.43 29.95
C ILE A 278 -3.52 -3.58 29.74
N CYS A 279 -3.29 -4.37 28.69
CA CYS A 279 -4.00 -5.61 28.44
C CYS A 279 -3.01 -6.78 28.40
N LEU A 280 -3.23 -7.77 29.27
CA LEU A 280 -2.40 -8.97 29.36
C LEU A 280 -3.19 -10.19 28.85
N MET A 281 -2.72 -10.81 27.78
CA MET A 281 -3.32 -12.03 27.24
C MET A 281 -2.55 -13.25 27.72
N ARG A 282 -3.23 -14.19 28.38
CA ARG A 282 -2.68 -15.48 28.81
C ARG A 282 -3.44 -16.63 28.18
N MET A 283 -2.72 -17.52 27.48
CA MET A 283 -3.25 -18.78 26.98
C MET A 283 -2.63 -19.96 27.74
N LYS A 284 -3.35 -21.08 27.86
CA LYS A 284 -2.88 -22.29 28.56
C LYS A 284 -1.56 -22.82 27.97
N GLU A 285 -1.46 -22.85 26.64
CA GLU A 285 -0.31 -23.40 25.90
C GLU A 285 0.79 -22.36 25.61
N GLY A 286 0.53 -21.08 25.92
CA GLY A 286 1.38 -19.96 25.50
C GLY A 286 0.95 -19.38 24.14
N LEU A 287 1.62 -18.30 23.73
CA LEU A 287 1.25 -17.52 22.53
C LEU A 287 2.22 -17.72 21.35
N ASN A 288 3.39 -18.32 21.59
CA ASN A 288 4.46 -18.39 20.60
C ASN A 288 4.38 -19.68 19.76
N VAL A 289 4.12 -19.53 18.47
CA VAL A 289 3.94 -20.61 17.49
C VAL A 289 5.19 -20.80 16.62
N SER A 290 6.30 -20.10 16.92
CA SER A 290 7.53 -20.14 16.10
C SER A 290 8.06 -21.56 15.84
N ARG A 291 7.95 -22.47 16.83
CA ARG A 291 8.38 -23.87 16.70
C ARG A 291 7.58 -24.65 15.66
N MET A 292 6.27 -24.41 15.59
CA MET A 292 5.41 -25.08 14.60
C MET A 292 5.65 -24.53 13.18
N LEU A 293 5.88 -23.23 13.06
CA LEU A 293 6.26 -22.59 11.78
C LEU A 293 7.61 -23.10 11.25
N GLN A 294 8.62 -23.20 12.11
CA GLN A 294 9.92 -23.76 11.75
C GLN A 294 9.84 -25.25 11.39
N ALA A 295 9.02 -26.03 12.10
CA ALA A 295 8.77 -27.44 11.79
C ALA A 295 8.08 -27.60 10.43
N HIS A 296 7.07 -26.77 10.14
CA HIS A 296 6.35 -26.80 8.86
C HIS A 296 7.25 -26.39 7.68
N SER A 297 8.06 -25.33 7.81
CA SER A 297 9.03 -24.94 6.78
C SER A 297 10.09 -26.03 6.55
N LYS A 298 10.62 -26.65 7.61
CA LYS A 298 11.56 -27.78 7.47
C LYS A 298 10.92 -29.01 6.81
N CYS A 299 9.64 -29.26 7.08
CA CYS A 299 8.89 -30.37 6.48
C CYS A 299 8.57 -30.13 5.00
N LEU A 300 8.29 -28.89 4.59
CA LEU A 300 8.06 -28.49 3.18
C LEU A 300 9.36 -28.49 2.35
N LEU A 301 10.50 -28.15 2.95
CA LEU A 301 11.80 -28.19 2.28
C LEU A 301 12.35 -29.61 2.10
N ARG A 302 11.97 -30.57 2.95
CA ARG A 302 12.42 -31.97 2.86
C ARG A 302 12.10 -32.67 1.53
N PRO A 303 10.87 -32.65 0.99
CA PRO A 303 10.58 -33.31 -0.28
C PRO A 303 11.27 -32.61 -1.47
N HIS A 304 11.45 -31.28 -1.41
CA HIS A 304 12.12 -30.54 -2.48
C HIS A 304 13.63 -30.81 -2.54
N LEU A 305 14.29 -30.99 -1.38
CA LEU A 305 15.69 -31.39 -1.28
C LEU A 305 15.90 -32.87 -1.61
N GLN A 306 14.96 -33.76 -1.29
CA GLN A 306 15.01 -35.17 -1.71
C GLN A 306 14.82 -35.33 -3.23
N ALA A 307 13.94 -34.54 -3.85
CA ALA A 307 13.77 -34.52 -5.32
C ALA A 307 15.02 -33.99 -6.04
N LEU A 308 15.67 -32.95 -5.50
CA LEU A 308 16.95 -32.44 -6.03
C LEU A 308 18.13 -33.40 -5.83
N HIS A 309 18.08 -34.26 -4.81
CA HIS A 309 19.08 -35.30 -4.61
C HIS A 309 18.88 -36.48 -5.58
N GLN A 310 17.63 -36.85 -5.89
CA GLN A 310 17.34 -37.88 -6.91
C GLN A 310 17.62 -37.41 -8.34
N LEU A 311 17.41 -36.13 -8.65
CA LEU A 311 17.77 -35.53 -9.95
C LEU A 311 19.28 -35.32 -10.16
N ARG A 312 20.10 -35.50 -9.10
CA ARG A 312 21.58 -35.49 -9.20
C ARG A 312 22.19 -36.89 -9.33
N LEU A 313 21.36 -37.93 -9.25
CA LEU A 313 21.73 -39.34 -9.34
C LEU A 313 21.26 -39.98 -10.67
N TRP A 314 20.84 -39.16 -11.63
CA TRP A 314 20.56 -39.52 -13.02
C TRP A 314 21.30 -38.57 -13.97
#